data_AF-A0A845KLG4-F1
#
_entry.id   AF-A0A845KLG4-F1
#
_cell.length_a   1.000
_cell.length_b   1.000
_cell.length_c   1.000
_cell.angle_alpha   90.00
_cell.angle_beta   90.00
_cell.angle_gamma   90.00
#
_symmetry.space_group_name_H-M   'P 1'
#
loop_
_entity.id
_entity.type
_entity.pdbx_description
1 polymer ?
#
loop_
_entity_poly.entity_id
_entity_poly.type
_entity_poly.pdbx_seq_one_letter_code
_entity_poly.pdbx_strand_id
1 'polypeptide(L)' 'MELLLEGKLNEYLHDIDEECHEMLDRIVEKMKEKQDVTEQLKAENQMLWVGKMNNIIACAEAVVVREVVYV' A
#
# COMPACT_ATOMS: atom_id res chain seq x y z
N MET A 1 15.26 -22.62 3.62
CA MET A 1 14.75 -23.85 2.97
C MET A 1 13.64 -24.52 3.76
N GLU A 2 13.56 -24.32 5.08
CA GLU A 2 12.56 -24.95 5.96
C GLU A 2 11.12 -24.81 5.44
N LEU A 3 10.63 -23.59 5.21
CA LEU A 3 9.27 -23.36 4.66
C LEU A 3 9.01 -24.02 3.31
N LEU A 4 10.03 -24.07 2.44
CA LEU A 4 9.93 -24.73 1.14
C LEU A 4 9.84 -26.24 1.28
N LEU A 5 10.68 -26.82 2.16
CA LEU A 5 10.71 -28.26 2.41
C LEU A 5 9.46 -28.73 3.17
N GLU A 6 8.85 -27.87 3.97
CA GLU A 6 7.57 -28.11 4.65
C GLU A 6 6.34 -27.92 3.74
N GLY A 7 6.52 -27.42 2.51
CA GLY A 7 5.41 -27.13 1.59
C GLY A 7 4.55 -25.93 2.00
N LYS A 8 4.99 -25.14 2.98
CA LYS A 8 4.27 -23.98 3.53
C LYS A 8 4.69 -22.64 2.94
N LEU A 9 5.71 -22.62 2.07
CA LEU A 9 6.25 -21.38 1.52
C LEU A 9 5.18 -20.49 0.88
N ASN A 10 4.25 -21.07 0.11
CA ASN A 10 3.22 -20.28 -0.57
C ASN A 10 2.20 -19.67 0.41
N GLU A 11 1.80 -20.41 1.45
CA GLU A 11 0.90 -19.91 2.50
C GLU A 11 1.55 -18.76 3.24
N TYR A 12 2.80 -18.94 3.68
CA TYR A 12 3.57 -17.88 4.32
C TYR A 12 3.71 -16.62 3.45
N LEU A 13 4.05 -16.78 2.17
CA LEU A 13 4.16 -15.63 1.25
C LEU A 13 2.81 -14.94 1.03
N HIS A 14 1.71 -15.69 1.03
CA HIS A 14 0.37 -15.13 0.91
C HIS A 14 -0.02 -14.32 2.15
N ASP A 15 0.25 -14.82 3.35
CA ASP A 15 -0.02 -14.11 4.60
C ASP A 15 0.74 -12.76 4.65
N ILE A 16 2.01 -12.76 4.24
CA ILE A 16 2.82 -11.53 4.15
C ILE A 16 2.27 -10.58 3.08
N ASP A 17 1.80 -11.10 1.95
CA ASP A 17 1.17 -10.28 0.90
C ASP A 17 -0.11 -9.62 1.41
N GLU A 18 -0.96 -10.36 2.15
CA GLU A 18 -2.16 -9.80 2.78
C GLU A 18 -1.80 -8.70 3.80
N GLU A 19 -0.80 -8.93 4.66
CA GLU A 19 -0.33 -7.92 5.62
C GLU A 19 0.16 -6.65 4.92
N CYS A 20 0.90 -6.80 3.82
CA CYS A 20 1.38 -5.66 3.02
C CYS A 20 0.21 -4.85 2.45
N HIS A 21 -0.80 -5.51 1.87
CA HIS A 21 -1.96 -4.83 1.29
C HIS A 21 -2.81 -4.13 2.35
N GLU A 22 -3.07 -4.79 3.50
CA GLU A 22 -3.79 -4.16 4.60
C GLU A 22 -3.09 -2.90 5.12
N MET A 23 -1.76 -2.96 5.25
CA MET A 23 -0.98 -1.81 5.70
C MET A 23 -0.98 -0.69 4.66
N LEU A 24 -0.84 -1.04 3.38
CA LEU A 24 -0.89 -0.11 2.26
C LEU A 24 -2.21 0.68 2.27
N ASP A 25 -3.34 -0.02 2.29
CA ASP A 25 -4.68 0.59 2.29
C ASP A 25 -4.87 1.55 3.47
N ARG A 26 -4.45 1.13 4.67
CA ARG A 26 -4.52 1.98 5.88
C ARG A 26 -3.69 3.25 5.75
N ILE A 27 -2.50 3.18 5.15
CA ILE A 27 -1.64 4.36 4.95
C ILE A 27 -2.24 5.27 3.88
N VAL A 28 -2.68 4.70 2.75
CA VAL A 28 -3.29 5.45 1.65
C VAL A 28 -4.51 6.23 2.14
N GLU A 29 -5.43 5.61 2.89
CA GLU A 29 -6.62 6.31 3.41
C GLU A 29 -6.25 7.46 4.35
N LYS A 30 -5.33 7.23 5.30
CA LYS A 30 -4.85 8.30 6.20
C LYS A 30 -4.20 9.46 5.45
N MET A 31 -3.45 9.16 4.39
CA MET A 31 -2.79 10.20 3.59
C MET A 31 -3.78 10.95 2.70
N LYS A 32 -4.81 10.27 2.16
CA LYS A 32 -5.89 10.91 1.40
C LYS A 32 -6.64 11.91 2.26
N GLU A 33 -7.01 11.52 3.49
CA GLU A 33 -7.66 12.41 4.46
C GLU A 33 -6.78 13.62 4.79
N LYS A 34 -5.49 13.39 5.06
CA LYS A 34 -4.56 14.47 5.42
C LYS A 34 -4.26 15.46 4.28
N GLN A 35 -4.36 15.01 3.03
CA GLN A 35 -4.03 15.82 1.84
C GLN A 35 -5.27 16.32 1.09
N ASP A 36 -6.47 16.14 1.66
CA ASP A 36 -7.76 16.49 1.07
C ASP A 36 -7.98 15.92 -0.35
N VAL A 37 -7.55 14.66 -0.56
CA VAL A 37 -7.72 13.97 -1.85
C VAL A 37 -9.11 13.33 -1.90
N THR A 38 -10.06 14.08 -2.44
CA THR A 38 -11.49 13.72 -2.49
C THR A 38 -12.00 13.45 -3.90
N GLU A 39 -13.15 12.81 -4.02
CA GLU A 39 -13.83 12.66 -5.32
C GLU A 39 -14.31 14.01 -5.89
N GLN A 40 -14.55 15.02 -5.04
CA GLN A 40 -14.81 16.38 -5.50
C GLN A 40 -13.59 16.96 -6.22
N LEU A 41 -12.39 16.83 -5.63
CA LEU A 41 -11.15 17.26 -6.27
C LEU A 41 -10.95 16.55 -7.61
N LYS A 42 -11.32 15.27 -7.71
CA LYS A 42 -11.24 14.49 -8.95
C LYS A 42 -12.17 15.03 -10.04
N ALA A 43 -13.39 15.44 -9.67
CA ALA A 43 -14.36 16.03 -10.59
C ALA A 43 -13.93 17.43 -11.06
N GLU A 44 -13.33 18.23 -10.18
CA GLU A 44 -12.88 19.60 -10.49
C GLU A 44 -11.54 19.62 -11.25
N ASN A 45 -10.60 18.74 -10.87
CA ASN A 45 -9.27 18.67 -11.45
C ASN A 45 -8.70 17.25 -11.36
N GLN A 46 -9.09 16.42 -12.31
CA GLN A 46 -8.68 15.02 -12.40
C GLN A 46 -7.15 14.82 -12.44
N MET A 47 -6.41 15.67 -13.16
CA MET A 47 -4.95 15.52 -13.28
C MET A 47 -4.24 15.80 -11.96
N LEU A 48 -4.69 16.81 -11.20
CA LEU A 48 -4.17 17.07 -9.86
C LEU A 48 -4.51 15.93 -8.90
N TRP A 49 -5.74 15.41 -8.97
CA TRP A 49 -6.15 14.26 -8.16
C TRP A 49 -5.27 13.03 -8.43
N VAL A 50 -5.06 12.68 -9.71
CA VAL A 50 -4.19 11.55 -10.10
C VAL A 50 -2.76 11.78 -9.61
N GLY A 51 -2.21 12.99 -9.78
CA GLY A 51 -0.87 13.32 -9.29
C GLY A 51 -0.72 13.12 -7.78
N LYS A 52 -1.71 13.56 -7.00
CA LYS A 52 -1.73 13.38 -5.54
C LYS A 52 -1.89 11.90 -5.14
N MET A 53 -2.82 11.17 -5.76
CA MET A 53 -3.00 9.74 -5.50
C MET A 53 -1.73 8.95 -5.80
N ASN A 54 -1.07 9.20 -6.94
CA ASN A 54 0.17 8.52 -7.30
C ASN A 54 1.28 8.79 -6.29
N ASN A 55 1.40 10.03 -5.82
CA ASN A 55 2.37 10.37 -4.77
C ASN A 55 2.08 9.66 -3.45
N ILE A 56 0.80 9.62 -3.04
CA ILE A 56 0.37 8.92 -1.82
C ILE A 56 0.70 7.43 -1.90
N ILE A 57 0.34 6.76 -3.00
CA ILE A 57 0.61 5.33 -3.20
C ILE A 57 2.11 5.06 -3.16
N ALA A 58 2.93 5.82 -3.90
CA ALA A 58 4.38 5.64 -3.90
C ALA A 58 5.02 5.82 -2.52
N CYS A 59 4.53 6.79 -1.74
CA CYS A 59 4.98 6.97 -0.35
C CYS A 59 4.54 5.81 0.54
N ALA A 60 3.32 5.32 0.39
CA ALA A 60 2.79 4.22 1.18
C ALA A 60 3.53 2.91 0.88
N GLU A 61 3.77 2.59 -0.39
CA GLU A 61 4.57 1.44 -0.83
C GLU A 61 5.99 1.48 -0.24
N ALA A 62 6.64 2.63 -0.27
CA ALA A 62 7.98 2.80 0.31
C ALA A 62 8.01 2.53 1.82
N VAL A 63 6.93 2.82 2.54
CA VAL A 63 6.79 2.48 3.95
C VAL A 63 6.56 0.98 4.13
N VAL A 64 5.58 0.39 3.43
CA VAL A 64 5.25 -1.04 3.56
C VAL A 64 6.46 -1.93 3.26
N VAL A 65 7.18 -1.66 2.16
CA VAL A 65 8.38 -2.43 1.79
C VAL A 65 9.45 -2.36 2.89
N ARG A 66 9.64 -1.19 3.51
CA ARG A 66 10.61 -1.03 4.59
C ARG A 66 10.21 -1.77 5.87
N GLU A 67 8.93 -1.74 6.23
CA GLU A 67 8.44 -2.24 7.52
C GLU A 67 8.07 -3.74 7.50
N VAL A 68 7.79 -4.32 6.33
CA VAL A 68 7.34 -5.72 6.21
C VAL A 68 8.34 -6.58 5.43
N VAL A 69 8.88 -6.08 4.31
CA VAL A 69 9.68 -6.90 3.39
C VAL A 69 11.17 -6.92 3.74
N TYR A 70 11.71 -5.81 4.24
CA TYR A 70 13.14 -5.68 4.57
C TYR A 70 13.48 -5.92 6.05
N VAL A 71 12.54 -6.44 6.83
CA VAL A 71 12.73 -6.77 8.25
C VAL A 71 13.35 -8.15 8.43
#